data_AF-A0A955QZQ7-F1
#
_entry.id   AF-A0A955QZQ7-F1
#
_cell.length_a   1.000
_cell.length_b   1.000
_cell.length_c   1.000
_cell.angle_alpha   90.00
_cell.angle_beta   90.00
_cell.angle_gamma   90.00
#
_symmetry.space_group_name_H-M   'P 1'
#
loop_
_entity.id
_entity.type
_entity.pdbx_description
1 polymer ?
#
loop_
_entity_poly.entity_id
_entity_poly.type
_entity_poly.pdbx_seq_one_letter_code
_entity_poly.pdbx_strand_id
1 'polypeptide(L)'
;MGSYKTNSGEYLKRLWEIPAAQVRYHKDGTFFMPVDKFPAALCDPNGFVLFKTKEEYEKSSFLDIGIRVNVRNGICKVPHYHKMK
;
A
#
# COMPACT_ATOMS: atom_id res chain seq x y z
N MET A 1 23.66 0.33 -11.99
CA MET A 1 22.66 1.04 -11.16
C MET A 1 21.52 0.08 -10.89
N GLY A 2 21.44 -0.44 -9.67
CA GLY A 2 20.55 -1.56 -9.33
C GLY A 2 19.08 -1.15 -9.35
N SER A 3 18.31 -1.76 -10.24
CA SER A 3 16.85 -1.72 -10.22
C SER A 3 16.37 -2.28 -8.88
N TYR A 4 15.84 -1.43 -7.99
CA TYR A 4 15.23 -1.85 -6.74
C TYR A 4 14.10 -2.83 -7.06
N LYS A 5 14.33 -4.13 -6.85
CA LYS A 5 13.35 -5.18 -7.11
C LYS A 5 12.08 -4.85 -6.34
N THR A 6 10.98 -4.58 -7.06
CA THR A 6 9.63 -4.27 -6.57
C THR A 6 8.96 -5.42 -5.80
N ASN A 7 9.72 -6.43 -5.37
CA ASN A 7 9.25 -7.69 -4.78
C ASN A 7 8.95 -7.63 -3.27
N SER A 8 9.18 -6.50 -2.61
CA SER A 8 8.88 -6.37 -1.18
C SER A 8 7.38 -6.47 -0.89
N GLY A 9 6.51 -6.04 -1.80
CA GLY A 9 5.05 -6.13 -1.60
C GLY A 9 4.54 -7.57 -1.61
N GLU A 10 4.96 -8.37 -2.58
CA GLU A 10 4.63 -9.80 -2.67
C GLU A 10 5.22 -10.61 -1.50
N TYR A 11 6.43 -10.26 -1.07
CA TYR A 11 7.04 -10.86 0.11
C TYR A 11 6.22 -10.57 1.38
N LEU A 12 5.85 -9.31 1.63
CA LEU A 12 5.03 -8.92 2.79
C LEU A 12 3.63 -9.54 2.73
N LYS A 13 3.04 -9.65 1.54
CA LYS A 13 1.76 -10.36 1.34
C LYS A 13 1.82 -11.78 1.88
N ARG A 14 2.90 -12.52 1.59
CA ARG A 14 3.08 -13.90 2.07
C ARG A 14 3.45 -13.94 3.54
N LEU A 15 4.33 -13.04 3.98
CA LEU A 15 4.81 -12.99 5.37
C LEU A 15 3.69 -12.66 6.36
N TRP A 16 2.79 -11.75 5.98
CA TRP A 16 1.69 -11.26 6.82
C TRP A 16 0.32 -11.81 6.40
N GLU A 17 0.31 -12.77 5.46
CA GLU A 17 -0.91 -13.40 4.93
C GLU A 17 -2.00 -12.38 4.52
N ILE A 18 -1.57 -11.29 3.86
CA ILE A 18 -2.46 -10.18 3.53
C ILE A 18 -3.51 -10.64 2.51
N PRO A 19 -4.82 -10.51 2.80
CA PRO A 19 -5.90 -10.93 1.91
C PRO A 19 -6.14 -9.89 0.80
N ALA A 20 -5.09 -9.56 0.05
CA ALA A 20 -5.11 -8.60 -1.05
C ALA A 20 -4.73 -9.28 -2.38
N ALA A 21 -5.50 -8.98 -3.44
CA ALA A 21 -5.18 -9.34 -4.81
C ALA A 21 -3.89 -8.66 -5.27
N GLN A 22 -3.70 -7.39 -4.93
CA GLN A 22 -2.52 -6.60 -5.30
C GLN A 22 -1.92 -5.91 -4.07
N VAL A 23 -0.60 -6.00 -3.93
CA VAL A 23 0.12 -5.39 -2.81
C VAL A 23 1.23 -4.51 -3.34
N ARG A 24 1.29 -3.27 -2.86
CA ARG A 24 2.39 -2.34 -3.13
C ARG A 24 3.13 -2.07 -1.84
N TYR A 25 4.46 -2.05 -1.92
CA TYR A 25 5.31 -1.69 -0.79
C TYR A 25 6.05 -0.39 -1.09
N HIS A 26 6.10 0.50 -0.11
CA HIS A 26 7.03 1.62 -0.11
C HIS A 26 7.45 1.96 1.32
N LYS A 27 8.74 2.29 1.50
CA LYS A 27 9.28 2.57 2.83
C LYS A 27 8.75 3.88 3.44
N ASP A 28 8.54 4.90 2.60
CA ASP A 28 8.08 6.25 3.01
C ASP A 28 6.60 6.54 2.67
N GLY A 29 5.84 5.56 2.14
CA GLY A 29 4.44 5.76 1.73
C GLY A 29 4.20 6.47 0.39
N THR A 30 5.24 6.65 -0.43
CA THR A 30 5.12 7.14 -1.82
C THR A 30 5.13 5.99 -2.82
N PHE A 31 3.96 5.61 -3.33
CA PHE A 31 3.86 4.51 -4.28
C PHE A 31 3.93 5.04 -5.71
N PHE A 32 4.85 4.49 -6.50
CA PHE A 32 5.05 4.93 -7.89
C PHE A 32 3.85 4.70 -8.79
N MET A 33 3.07 3.64 -8.54
CA MET A 33 1.91 3.30 -9.35
C MET A 33 0.70 3.06 -8.47
N PRO A 34 -0.50 3.44 -8.94
CA PRO A 34 -1.75 3.07 -8.30
C PRO A 34 -1.99 1.56 -8.29
N VAL A 35 -2.96 1.18 -7.48
CA VAL A 35 -3.53 -0.17 -7.45
C VAL A 35 -4.79 -0.21 -8.28
N ASP A 36 -4.92 -1.27 -9.07
CA ASP A 36 -5.99 -1.47 -10.06
C ASP A 36 -6.82 -2.73 -9.75
N LYS A 37 -6.27 -3.67 -8.96
CA LYS A 37 -6.96 -4.88 -8.52
C LYS A 37 -7.29 -4.83 -7.04
N PHE A 38 -8.57 -5.00 -6.72
CA PHE A 38 -9.08 -5.00 -5.36
C PHE A 38 -9.54 -6.40 -4.94
N PRO A 39 -9.39 -6.79 -3.66
CA PRO A 39 -8.84 -6.01 -2.55
C PRO A 39 -7.34 -5.69 -2.73
N ALA A 40 -6.91 -4.48 -2.39
CA ALA A 40 -5.55 -4.00 -2.58
C ALA A 40 -4.92 -3.63 -1.25
N ALA A 41 -3.63 -3.85 -1.05
CA ALA A 41 -2.95 -3.38 0.15
C ALA A 41 -1.73 -2.50 -0.16
N LEU A 42 -1.58 -1.46 0.65
CA LEU A 42 -0.37 -0.63 0.69
C LEU A 42 0.41 -1.00 1.94
N CYS A 43 1.69 -1.32 1.78
CA CYS A 43 2.56 -1.78 2.86
C CYS A 43 3.75 -0.83 3.06
N ASP A 44 4.18 -0.73 4.31
CA ASP A 44 5.40 -0.07 4.77
C ASP A 44 6.18 -1.01 5.72
N PRO A 45 7.40 -0.66 6.15
CA PRO A 45 8.22 -1.50 7.03
C PRO A 45 7.57 -1.89 8.36
N ASN A 46 6.59 -1.12 8.83
CA ASN A 46 5.92 -1.30 10.11
C ASN A 46 4.55 -1.98 10.01
N GLY A 47 3.96 -2.08 8.81
CA GLY A 47 2.60 -2.58 8.65
C GLY A 47 1.98 -2.35 7.28
N PHE A 48 0.66 -2.49 7.21
CA PHE A 48 -0.09 -2.34 5.96
C PHE A 48 -1.49 -1.77 6.17
N VAL A 49 -2.07 -1.21 5.10
CA VAL A 49 -3.48 -0.85 5.04
C VAL A 49 -4.13 -1.61 3.88
N LEU A 50 -5.31 -2.17 4.14
CA LEU A 50 -6.09 -2.94 3.19
C LEU A 50 -7.27 -2.09 2.68
N PHE A 51 -7.37 -1.96 1.37
CA PHE A 51 -8.49 -1.37 0.67
C PHE A 51 -9.33 -2.48 0.07
N LYS A 52 -10.57 -2.64 0.55
CA LYS A 52 -11.46 -3.71 0.08
C LYS A 52 -11.99 -3.43 -1.31
N THR A 53 -12.28 -2.17 -1.61
CA THR A 53 -12.89 -1.74 -2.87
C THR A 53 -12.15 -0.56 -3.47
N LYS A 54 -12.33 -0.36 -4.77
CA LYS A 54 -11.81 0.80 -5.50
C LYS A 54 -12.34 2.11 -4.90
N GLU A 55 -13.61 2.13 -4.52
CA GLU A 55 -14.23 3.31 -3.91
C GLU A 55 -13.59 3.71 -2.58
N GLU A 56 -13.26 2.75 -1.72
CA GLU A 56 -12.60 3.03 -0.43
C GLU A 56 -11.21 3.64 -0.64
N TYR A 57 -10.50 3.17 -1.67
CA TYR A 57 -9.22 3.70 -2.08
C TYR A 57 -9.33 5.11 -2.66
N GLU A 58 -10.26 5.34 -3.60
CA GLU A 58 -10.46 6.65 -4.26
C GLU A 58 -11.08 7.70 -3.33
N LYS A 59 -11.92 7.31 -2.37
CA LYS A 59 -12.53 8.22 -1.38
C LYS A 59 -11.61 8.54 -0.21
N SER A 60 -10.44 7.89 -0.10
CA SER A 60 -9.52 8.12 0.99
C SER A 60 -8.87 9.50 0.87
N SER A 61 -9.20 10.42 1.79
CA SER A 61 -8.61 11.76 1.83
C SER A 61 -7.12 11.77 2.20
N PHE A 62 -6.55 10.62 2.59
CA PHE A 62 -5.14 10.45 2.90
C PHE A 62 -4.29 10.11 1.68
N LEU A 63 -4.95 9.65 0.61
CA LEU A 63 -4.33 9.24 -0.64
C LEU A 63 -4.43 10.39 -1.65
N ASP A 64 -3.28 10.83 -2.13
CA ASP A 64 -3.19 11.70 -3.30
C ASP A 64 -2.97 10.81 -4.53
N ILE A 65 -4.05 10.54 -5.26
CA ILE A 65 -4.08 9.61 -6.40
C ILE A 65 -3.98 10.42 -7.69
N GLY A 66 -2.79 10.47 -8.27
CA GLY A 66 -2.53 11.03 -9.60
C GLY A 66 -1.79 10.02 -10.48
N ILE A 67 -0.73 10.46 -11.15
CA ILE A 67 0.20 9.58 -11.86
C ILE A 67 0.91 8.63 -10.88
N ARG A 68 1.14 9.12 -9.66
CA ARG A 68 1.68 8.38 -8.51
C ARG A 68 0.67 8.47 -7.38
N VAL A 69 0.87 7.62 -6.38
CA VAL A 69 0.04 7.60 -5.18
C VAL A 69 0.91 8.03 -4.03
N ASN A 70 0.62 9.21 -3.51
CA ASN A 70 1.32 9.69 -2.33
C ASN A 70 0.40 9.60 -1.12
N VAL A 71 0.88 8.97 -0.05
CA VAL A 71 0.15 8.94 1.21
C VAL A 71 0.73 10.03 2.09
N ARG A 72 -0.02 11.11 2.29
CA ARG A 72 0.42 12.24 3.11
C ARG A 72 0.73 11.73 4.52
N ASN A 73 1.98 11.91 4.95
CA ASN A 73 2.52 11.47 6.24
C ASN A 73 2.62 9.93 6.42
N GLY A 74 2.59 9.15 5.34
CA GLY A 74 2.74 7.70 5.37
C GLY A 74 1.45 6.94 5.67
N ILE A 75 1.43 5.65 5.36
CA ILE A 75 0.23 4.81 5.52
C ILE A 75 -0.18 4.56 6.96
N CYS A 76 0.72 4.80 7.93
CA CYS A 76 0.44 4.64 9.35
C CYS A 76 -0.66 5.57 9.88
N LYS A 77 -0.98 6.67 9.16
CA LYS A 77 -2.08 7.58 9.50
C LYS A 77 -3.40 7.24 8.81
N VAL A 78 -3.38 6.29 7.88
CA VAL A 78 -4.61 5.89 7.17
C VAL A 78 -5.48 5.09 8.15
N PRO A 79 -6.79 5.37 8.23
CA PRO A 79 -7.70 4.55 9.02
C PRO A 79 -7.63 3.09 8.54
N HIS A 80 -7.72 2.14 9.46
CA HIS A 80 -7.52 0.70 9.21
C HIS A 80 -6.07 0.30 8.91
N TYR A 81 -5.09 1.09 9.36
CA TYR A 81 -3.70 0.67 9.36
C TYR A 81 -3.46 -0.49 10.35
N HIS A 82 -3.01 -1.62 9.83
CA HIS A 82 -2.57 -2.78 10.59
C HIS A 82 -1.07 -2.71 10.83
N LYS A 83 -0.69 -2.37 12.06
CA LYS A 83 0.70 -2.39 12.52
C LYS A 83 1.12 -3.83 12.81
N MET A 84 2.20 -4.27 12.16
CA MET A 84 2.76 -5.62 12.31
C MET A 84 4.05 -5.63 13.14
N LYS A 85 4.76 -4.50 13.25
CA LYS A 85 6.05 -4.38 13.92
C LYS A 85 6.13 -3.16 14.83
#